data_AF-A0A3D1P6M4-F1
#
_entry.id   AF-A0A3D1P6M4-F1
#
_cell.length_a   1.000
_cell.length_b   1.000
_cell.length_c   1.000
_cell.angle_alpha   90.00
_cell.angle_beta   90.00
_cell.angle_gamma   90.00
#
_symmetry.space_group_name_H-M   'P 1'
#
loop_
_entity.id
_entity.type
_entity.pdbx_description
1 polymer ?
#
loop_
_entity_poly.entity_id
_entity_poly.type
_entity_poly.pdbx_seq_one_letter_code
_entity_poly.pdbx_strand_id
1 'polypeptide(L)' 'QGLNDYAVITDFSLAQGDTIQLHGKASDYRLGPSIGRLPRGTTIYRKTAGGQDELIGLLVGINNLSLASAAFFFV' A
#
# COMPACT_ATOMS: atom_id res chain seq x y z
N GLN A 1 -16.81 4.47 -0.41
CA GLN A 1 -16.33 3.38 0.45
C GLN A 1 -15.68 2.35 -0.47
N GLY A 2 -14.35 2.23 -0.44
CA GLY A 2 -13.55 1.45 -1.39
C GLY A 2 -12.87 0.23 -0.77
N LEU A 3 -13.51 -0.46 0.19
CA LEU A 3 -12.92 -1.68 0.78
C LEU A 3 -13.07 -2.92 -0.13
N ASN A 4 -13.80 -2.82 -1.24
CA ASN A 4 -14.07 -3.94 -2.15
C ASN A 4 -13.16 -3.99 -3.38
N ASP A 5 -12.47 -2.90 -3.72
CA ASP A 5 -11.70 -2.76 -4.98
C ASP A 5 -10.23 -2.39 -4.69
N TYR A 6 -9.53 -3.23 -3.93
CA TYR A 6 -8.10 -3.07 -3.66
C TYR A 6 -7.27 -4.14 -4.37
N ALA A 7 -6.04 -3.80 -4.75
CA ALA A 7 -5.12 -4.77 -5.33
C ALA A 7 -4.54 -5.70 -4.26
N VAL A 8 -4.46 -7.00 -4.54
CA VAL A 8 -3.71 -7.96 -3.72
C VAL A 8 -2.45 -8.37 -4.49
N ILE A 9 -1.28 -8.11 -3.90
CA ILE A 9 0.03 -8.33 -4.51
C ILE A 9 0.77 -9.38 -3.68
N THR A 10 1.03 -10.56 -4.26
CA THR A 10 1.52 -11.74 -3.51
C THR A 10 3.01 -12.04 -3.64
N ASP A 11 3.70 -11.49 -4.62
CA ASP A 11 5.12 -11.79 -4.92
C ASP A 11 5.96 -10.52 -5.11
N PHE A 12 5.63 -9.46 -4.37
CA PHE A 12 6.38 -8.20 -4.43
C PHE A 12 7.79 -8.39 -3.85
N SER A 13 8.82 -8.06 -4.63
CA SER A 13 10.22 -8.28 -4.24
C SER A 13 11.08 -7.03 -4.37
N LEU A 14 11.44 -6.47 -3.21
CA LEU A 14 12.44 -5.39 -3.13
C LEU A 14 13.80 -5.81 -3.69
N ALA A 15 14.16 -7.09 -3.54
CA ALA A 15 15.44 -7.62 -3.99
C ALA A 15 15.52 -7.73 -5.52
N GLN A 16 14.38 -7.90 -6.19
CA GLN A 16 14.28 -7.94 -7.65
C GLN A 16 14.07 -6.55 -8.27
N GLY A 17 13.89 -5.52 -7.44
CA GLY A 17 13.69 -4.15 -7.89
C GLY A 17 12.24 -3.80 -8.22
N ASP A 18 11.27 -4.54 -7.67
CA ASP A 18 9.86 -4.22 -7.87
C ASP A 18 9.50 -2.86 -7.28
N THR A 19 8.66 -2.12 -8.00
CA THR A 19 8.18 -0.81 -7.57
C THR A 19 6.66 -0.71 -7.69
N ILE A 20 6.05 -0.01 -6.73
CA ILE A 20 4.64 0.39 -6.78
C ILE A 20 4.59 1.85 -7.21
N GLN A 21 3.95 2.09 -8.36
CA GLN A 21 3.67 3.45 -8.82
C GLN A 21 2.33 3.94 -8.27
N LEU A 22 2.34 5.11 -7.64
CA LEU A 22 1.16 5.79 -7.10
C LEU A 22 1.08 7.22 -7.65
N HIS A 23 -0.12 7.80 -7.76
CA HIS A 23 -0.28 9.17 -8.25
C HIS A 23 -0.17 10.19 -7.10
N GLY A 24 0.41 11.36 -7.36
CA GLY A 24 0.55 12.44 -6.39
C GLY A 24 1.86 12.35 -5.61
N LYS A 25 1.79 12.27 -4.28
CA LYS A 25 2.98 12.27 -3.42
C LYS A 25 2.83 11.33 -2.23
N ALA A 26 3.95 10.92 -1.64
CA ALA A 26 3.99 10.06 -0.45
C ALA A 26 3.06 10.52 0.69
N SER A 27 2.91 11.84 0.91
CA SER A 27 2.05 12.37 1.98
C SER A 27 0.57 12.07 1.78
N ASP A 28 0.15 11.74 0.56
CA ASP A 28 -1.24 11.40 0.21
C ASP A 28 -1.58 9.96 0.61
N TYR A 29 -0.61 9.21 1.11
CA TYR A 29 -0.74 7.80 1.44
C TYR A 29 -0.34 7.51 2.89
N ARG A 30 -0.76 6.34 3.36
CA ARG A 30 -0.35 5.76 4.63
C ARG A 30 -0.22 4.25 4.48
N LEU A 31 0.82 3.69 5.08
CA LEU A 31 0.99 2.25 5.20
C LEU A 31 0.45 1.77 6.55
N GLY A 32 -0.02 0.52 6.59
CA GLY A 32 -0.43 -0.14 7.81
C GLY A 32 -0.20 -1.64 7.76
N PRO A 33 -0.21 -2.33 8.91
CA PRO A 33 -0.33 -3.78 8.91
C PRO A 33 -1.73 -4.18 8.41
N SER A 34 -1.84 -5.30 7.71
CA SER A 34 -3.13 -5.92 7.47
C SER A 34 -3.73 -6.42 8.79
N ILE A 35 -5.05 -6.25 8.95
CA ILE A 35 -5.79 -6.62 10.17
C ILE A 35 -6.99 -7.51 9.84
N GLY A 36 -7.44 -8.28 10.83
CA GLY A 36 -8.63 -9.12 10.70
C GLY A 36 -8.41 -10.34 9.81
N ARG A 37 -9.29 -10.53 8.81
CA ARG A 37 -9.31 -11.70 7.92
C ARG A 37 -8.43 -11.53 6.67
N LEU A 38 -7.72 -10.43 6.53
CA LEU A 38 -6.82 -10.18 5.39
C LEU A 38 -5.54 -11.03 5.51
N PRO A 39 -4.93 -11.45 4.39
CA PRO A 39 -3.59 -12.03 4.40
C PRO A 39 -2.59 -11.12 5.11
N ARG A 40 -1.64 -11.70 5.86
CA ARG A 40 -0.61 -10.94 6.58
C ARG A 40 0.27 -10.16 5.60
N GLY A 41 0.48 -8.88 5.86
CA GLY A 41 1.33 -8.03 5.05
C GLY A 41 1.10 -6.55 5.29
N THR A 42 1.46 -5.73 4.30
CA THR A 42 1.36 -4.26 4.36
C THR A 42 0.19 -3.77 3.51
N THR A 43 -0.74 -3.06 4.13
CA THR A 43 -1.83 -2.33 3.46
C THR A 43 -1.38 -0.94 3.04
N ILE A 44 -1.82 -0.51 1.86
CA ILE A 44 -1.64 0.84 1.32
C ILE A 44 -3.00 1.53 1.35
N TYR A 45 -3.06 2.65 2.06
CA TYR A 45 -4.22 3.50 2.11
C TYR A 45 -3.97 4.84 1.41
N ARG A 46 -4.92 5.30 0.60
CA ARG A 46 -5.00 6.67 0.09
C ARG A 46 -5.76 7.53 1.08
N LYS A 47 -5.15 8.62 1.53
CA LYS A 47 -5.81 9.58 2.43
C LYS A 47 -6.89 10.33 1.67
N THR A 48 -8.06 10.48 2.30
CA THR A 48 -9.17 11.25 1.75
C THR A 48 -9.49 12.42 2.67
N ALA A 49 -9.99 13.52 2.10
CA ALA A 49 -10.36 14.70 2.88
C ALA A 49 -11.50 14.43 3.89
N GLY A 50 -12.26 13.34 3.72
CA GLY A 50 -13.35 12.94 4.60
C GLY A 50 -12.94 12.12 5.82
N GLY A 51 -11.64 11.92 6.06
CA GLY A 51 -11.11 11.26 7.26
C GLY A 51 -11.20 9.73 7.28
N GLN A 52 -11.82 9.12 6.26
CA GLN A 52 -11.73 7.68 6.04
C GLN A 52 -10.73 7.41 4.90
N ASP A 53 -9.53 6.96 5.26
CA ASP A 53 -8.57 6.54 4.24
C ASP A 53 -9.13 5.35 3.44
N GLU A 54 -8.88 5.36 2.14
CA GLU A 54 -9.31 4.31 1.21
C GLU A 54 -8.24 3.23 1.09
N LEU A 55 -8.58 1.96 1.32
CA LEU A 55 -7.66 0.85 1.07
C LEU A 55 -7.54 0.66 -0.45
N ILE A 56 -6.32 0.77 -0.98
CA ILE A 56 -6.08 0.62 -2.42
C ILE A 56 -5.17 -0.56 -2.76
N GLY A 57 -4.45 -1.11 -1.78
CA GLY A 57 -3.57 -2.25 -2.00
C GLY A 57 -3.18 -3.01 -0.74
N LEU A 58 -2.84 -4.28 -0.91
CA LEU A 58 -2.27 -5.17 0.09
C LEU A 58 -1.07 -5.92 -0.51
N LEU A 59 0.12 -5.74 0.07
CA LEU A 59 1.30 -6.53 -0.25
C LEU A 59 1.40 -7.66 0.75
N VAL A 60 1.16 -8.89 0.29
CA VAL A 60 1.16 -10.09 1.13
C VAL A 60 2.60 -10.50 1.44
N GLY A 61 2.88 -10.87 2.68
CA GLY A 61 4.20 -11.34 3.13
C GLY A 61 5.24 -10.23 3.34
N ILE A 62 4.97 -9.01 2.88
CA ILE A 62 5.89 -7.87 2.99
C ILE A 62 5.52 -6.99 4.17
N ASN A 63 6.51 -6.64 4.99
CA ASN A 63 6.37 -5.81 6.17
C ASN A 63 7.45 -4.72 6.19
N ASN A 64 7.32 -3.74 7.08
CA ASN A 64 8.32 -2.67 7.30
C ASN A 64 8.66 -1.82 6.06
N LEU A 65 7.70 -1.64 5.16
CA LEU A 65 7.85 -0.72 4.03
C LEU A 65 7.78 0.73 4.49
N SER A 66 8.44 1.59 3.73
CA SER A 66 8.38 3.04 3.88
C SER A 66 8.00 3.67 2.54
N LEU A 67 7.09 4.64 2.56
CA LEU A 67 6.73 5.44 1.38
C LEU A 67 7.89 6.29 0.86
N ALA A 68 8.97 6.43 1.64
CA ALA A 68 10.21 7.09 1.23
C ALA A 68 11.25 6.12 0.66
N SER A 69 10.98 4.81 0.63
CA SER A 69 11.90 3.82 0.06
C SER A 69 11.76 3.73 -1.46
N ALA A 70 12.76 3.11 -2.11
CA ALA A 70 12.75 2.83 -3.55
C ALA A 70 11.60 1.89 -3.99
N ALA A 71 10.87 1.29 -3.05
CA ALA A 71 9.68 0.48 -3.31
C ALA A 71 8.54 1.30 -3.94
N PHE A 72 8.55 2.63 -3.79
CA PHE A 72 7.48 3.51 -4.25
C PHE A 72 8.00 4.56 -5.23
N PHE A 73 7.25 4.73 -6.31
CA PHE A 73 7.45 5.77 -7.30
C PHE A 73 6.17 6.61 -7.40
N PHE A 74 6.29 7.93 -7.45
CA PHE A 74 5.15 8.85 -7.46
C PHE A 74 5.14 9.70 -8.73
N VAL A 75 3.95 9.83 -9.36
CA VAL A 75 3.73 10.58 -10.62
C VAL A 75 2.69 11.67 -10.51
#